data_AF-A0A1P8MV22-F1
#
_entry.id   AF-A0A1P8MV22-F1
#
_cell.length_a   1.000
_cell.length_b   1.000
_cell.length_c   1.000
_cell.angle_alpha   90.00
_cell.angle_beta   90.00
_cell.angle_gamma   90.00
#
_symmetry.space_group_name_H-M   'P 1'
#
loop_
_entity.id
_entity.type
_entity.pdbx_description
1 polymer ?
#
loop_
_entity_poly.entity_id
_entity_poly.type
_entity_poly.pdbx_seq_one_letter_code
_entity_poly.pdbx_strand_id
1 'polypeptide(L)'
;MTETTAKHRNPIARVLMGVLVFQLGIGALLVLGDMQGLRLPSFGPDAPRLTEPVRPGDQRRTFRPDRDRPVTQPARNPGELPNRLVLTQTDGTTYRLEGGISAGDADRITDMITQADPRPETLILQSPGGSVADALALGRTIRSEGIATQMLRGEFCYSACPYLLAAGTTRDIDADASVGVHQHYFGENTFLPAAFAVEDIQRGQAEVMTYLNEMGIDPLVMQHALSTPPDQIYVLLPEELERYRFTAPDN
;
A
#
# COMPACT_ATOMS: atom_id res chain seq x y z
N MET A 1 -36.17 -51.40 -50.26
CA MET A 1 -34.80 -51.14 -49.76
C MET A 1 -34.71 -49.68 -49.39
N THR A 2 -34.92 -49.35 -48.11
CA THR A 2 -34.36 -48.20 -47.37
C THR A 2 -34.98 -48.18 -45.96
N GLU A 3 -34.27 -48.80 -45.02
CA GLU A 3 -34.57 -48.72 -43.60
C GLU A 3 -33.94 -47.42 -43.08
N THR A 4 -34.75 -46.48 -42.61
CA THR A 4 -34.27 -45.17 -42.12
C THR A 4 -33.94 -45.29 -40.63
N THR A 5 -32.68 -45.56 -40.30
CA THR A 5 -32.20 -45.59 -38.91
C THR A 5 -32.16 -44.17 -38.33
N ALA A 6 -33.15 -43.82 -37.51
CA ALA A 6 -33.14 -42.60 -36.72
C ALA A 6 -32.06 -42.69 -35.62
N LYS A 7 -31.01 -41.87 -35.73
CA LYS A 7 -29.89 -41.78 -34.79
C LYS A 7 -30.37 -41.32 -33.42
N HIS A 8 -30.53 -42.25 -32.48
CA HIS A 8 -30.94 -41.96 -31.11
C HIS A 8 -29.81 -41.16 -30.41
N ARG A 9 -29.98 -39.83 -30.31
CA ARG A 9 -28.98 -38.95 -29.66
C ARG A 9 -29.09 -39.11 -28.14
N ASN A 10 -28.02 -39.63 -27.54
CA ASN A 10 -27.91 -39.89 -26.10
C ASN A 10 -28.19 -38.59 -25.30
N PRO A 11 -29.27 -38.54 -24.50
CA PRO A 11 -29.67 -37.34 -23.76
C PRO A 11 -28.62 -36.93 -22.73
N ILE A 12 -27.90 -37.89 -22.15
CA ILE A 12 -26.82 -37.65 -21.18
C ILE A 12 -25.68 -36.88 -21.84
N ALA A 13 -25.31 -37.25 -23.07
CA ALA A 13 -24.26 -36.55 -23.81
C ALA A 13 -24.62 -35.09 -24.10
N ARG A 14 -25.90 -34.78 -24.35
CA ARG A 14 -26.35 -33.39 -24.56
C ARG A 14 -26.29 -32.57 -23.27
N VAL A 15 -26.67 -33.15 -22.15
CA VAL A 15 -26.60 -32.48 -20.84
C VAL A 15 -25.14 -32.21 -20.47
N LEU A 16 -24.25 -33.20 -20.61
CA LEU A 16 -22.82 -33.03 -20.34
C LEU A 16 -22.18 -31.99 -21.27
N MET A 17 -22.55 -31.96 -22.55
CA MET A 17 -22.07 -30.93 -23.48
C MET A 17 -22.59 -29.53 -23.10
N GLY A 18 -23.85 -29.43 -22.66
CA GLY A 18 -24.43 -28.19 -22.16
C GLY A 18 -23.68 -27.65 -20.94
N VAL A 19 -23.36 -28.53 -19.98
CA VAL A 19 -22.56 -28.19 -18.79
C VAL A 19 -21.15 -27.75 -19.19
N LEU A 20 -20.49 -28.46 -20.12
CA LEU A 20 -19.15 -28.11 -20.59
C LEU A 20 -19.13 -26.74 -21.27
N VAL A 21 -20.09 -26.44 -22.16
CA VAL A 21 -20.19 -25.12 -22.80
C VAL A 21 -20.44 -24.02 -21.78
N PHE A 22 -21.28 -24.28 -20.78
CA PHE A 22 -21.52 -23.34 -19.70
C PHE A 22 -20.25 -23.07 -18.88
N GLN A 23 -19.49 -24.12 -18.54
CA GLN A 23 -18.22 -24.02 -17.83
C GLN A 23 -17.17 -23.24 -18.64
N LEU A 24 -17.06 -23.52 -19.95
CA LEU A 24 -16.18 -22.77 -20.85
C LEU A 24 -16.62 -21.31 -21.00
N GLY A 25 -17.92 -21.03 -20.99
CA GLY A 25 -18.47 -19.68 -21.00
C GLY A 25 -18.11 -18.90 -19.73
N ILE A 26 -18.26 -19.51 -18.56
CA ILE A 26 -17.80 -18.90 -17.29
C ILE A 26 -16.29 -18.68 -17.31
N GLY A 27 -15.52 -19.68 -17.74
CA GLY A 27 -14.05 -19.57 -17.82
C GLY A 27 -13.61 -18.43 -18.75
N ALA A 28 -14.21 -18.31 -19.92
CA ALA A 28 -13.93 -17.21 -20.85
C ALA A 28 -14.30 -15.84 -20.26
N LEU A 29 -15.43 -15.76 -19.54
CA LEU A 29 -15.90 -14.52 -18.91
C LEU A 29 -15.01 -14.09 -17.75
N LEU A 30 -14.48 -15.04 -16.97
CA LEU A 30 -13.49 -14.76 -15.92
C LEU A 30 -12.18 -14.24 -16.51
N VAL A 31 -11.67 -14.88 -17.58
CA VAL A 31 -10.45 -14.43 -18.27
C VAL A 31 -10.64 -13.04 -18.90
N LEU A 32 -11.78 -12.79 -19.56
CA LEU A 32 -12.12 -11.48 -20.12
C LEU A 32 -12.26 -10.42 -19.02
N GLY A 33 -12.86 -10.77 -17.88
CA GLY A 33 -12.98 -9.88 -16.74
C GLY A 33 -11.61 -9.48 -16.18
N ASP A 34 -10.71 -10.44 -16.03
CA ASP A 34 -9.34 -10.22 -15.55
C ASP A 34 -8.53 -9.35 -16.53
N MET A 35 -8.61 -9.63 -17.84
CA MET A 35 -7.95 -8.83 -18.89
C MET A 35 -8.48 -7.39 -19.00
N GLN A 36 -9.74 -7.15 -18.64
CA GLN A 36 -10.38 -5.83 -18.71
C GLN A 36 -10.38 -5.08 -17.37
N GLY A 37 -9.82 -5.66 -16.31
CA GLY A 37 -9.84 -5.07 -14.96
C GLY A 37 -11.25 -4.95 -14.35
N LEU A 38 -12.21 -5.74 -14.84
CA LEU A 38 -13.58 -5.79 -14.35
C LEU A 38 -13.63 -6.50 -12.99
N ARG A 39 -13.66 -5.72 -11.91
CA ARG A 39 -13.85 -6.24 -10.55
C ARG A 39 -15.30 -6.68 -10.34
N LEU A 40 -15.50 -7.90 -9.86
CA LEU A 40 -16.80 -8.37 -9.39
C LEU A 40 -17.29 -7.49 -8.22
N PRO A 41 -18.59 -7.16 -8.14
CA PRO A 41 -19.12 -6.41 -7.01
C PRO A 41 -18.94 -7.21 -5.72
N SER A 42 -18.23 -6.62 -4.76
CA SER A 42 -18.10 -7.11 -3.40
C SER A 42 -19.42 -6.90 -2.65
N PHE A 43 -19.99 -7.97 -2.09
CA PHE A 43 -21.15 -7.91 -1.19
C PHE A 43 -20.66 -8.08 0.26
N GLY A 44 -19.95 -7.08 0.78
CA GLY A 44 -19.61 -6.94 2.20
C GLY A 44 -20.02 -5.55 2.68
N PRO A 45 -20.15 -5.31 4.01
CA PRO A 45 -20.33 -3.95 4.51
C PRO A 45 -19.13 -3.11 4.05
N ASP A 46 -19.40 -2.00 3.37
CA ASP A 46 -18.36 -1.06 2.95
C ASP A 46 -17.60 -0.58 4.19
N ALA A 47 -16.27 -0.64 4.15
CA ALA A 47 -15.44 -0.07 5.21
C ALA A 47 -15.75 1.43 5.33
N PRO A 48 -15.81 2.00 6.56
CA PRO A 48 -16.04 3.42 6.76
C PRO A 48 -15.06 4.27 5.95
N ARG A 49 -15.43 5.51 5.60
CA ARG A 49 -14.54 6.39 4.84
C ARG A 49 -13.37 6.84 5.71
N LEU A 50 -12.24 7.18 5.08
CA LEU A 50 -11.08 7.78 5.77
C LEU A 50 -11.47 9.02 6.61
N THR A 51 -12.53 9.72 6.24
CA THR A 51 -13.05 10.88 6.97
C THR A 51 -13.76 10.53 8.28
N GLU A 52 -14.04 9.26 8.55
CA GLU A 52 -14.73 8.84 9.77
C GLU A 52 -13.72 8.52 10.90
N PRO A 53 -14.01 8.90 12.16
CA PRO A 53 -13.11 8.64 13.28
C PRO A 53 -12.75 7.17 13.44
N VAL A 54 -11.52 6.88 13.83
CA VAL A 54 -11.02 5.52 14.06
C VAL A 54 -11.27 5.09 15.50
N ARG A 55 -11.70 3.84 15.71
CA ARG A 55 -11.92 3.25 17.04
C ARG A 55 -11.29 1.85 17.11
N PRO A 56 -10.87 1.39 18.30
CA PRO A 56 -10.42 0.01 18.48
C PRO A 56 -11.43 -1.01 17.94
N GLY A 57 -10.97 -1.90 17.05
CA GLY A 57 -11.80 -2.91 16.38
C GLY A 57 -12.47 -2.45 15.08
N ASP A 58 -12.40 -1.17 14.74
CA ASP A 58 -12.91 -0.55 13.51
C ASP A 58 -11.82 0.33 12.89
N GLN A 59 -10.69 -0.26 12.52
CA GLN A 59 -9.53 0.48 11.99
C GLN A 59 -9.43 0.47 10.47
N ARG A 60 -10.23 -0.35 9.78
CA ARG A 60 -10.22 -0.44 8.32
C ARG A 60 -11.03 0.68 7.70
N ARG A 61 -10.47 1.38 6.72
CA ARG A 61 -11.13 2.46 6.01
C ARG A 61 -11.07 2.22 4.51
N THR A 62 -12.06 2.70 3.77
CA THR A 62 -11.97 2.75 2.30
C THR A 62 -10.78 3.63 1.91
N PHE A 63 -9.90 3.12 1.05
CA PHE A 63 -8.66 3.80 0.66
C PHE A 63 -8.78 4.40 -0.73
N ARG A 64 -9.01 5.72 -0.78
CA ARG A 64 -9.05 6.53 -2.00
C ARG A 64 -8.28 7.84 -1.77
N PRO A 65 -6.94 7.78 -1.74
CA PRO A 65 -6.11 8.92 -1.36
C PRO A 65 -6.22 10.14 -2.29
N ASP A 66 -6.75 9.94 -3.50
CA ASP A 66 -7.08 10.98 -4.48
C ASP A 66 -8.32 11.81 -4.07
N ARG A 67 -9.21 11.25 -3.24
CA ARG A 67 -10.50 11.86 -2.89
C ARG A 67 -10.67 12.10 -1.40
N ASP A 68 -10.23 11.14 -0.61
CA ASP A 68 -10.49 11.09 0.82
C ASP A 68 -9.20 11.38 1.59
N ARG A 69 -9.34 12.23 2.61
CA ARG A 69 -8.29 12.53 3.58
C ARG A 69 -8.80 12.18 4.97
N PRO A 70 -7.92 11.77 5.89
CA PRO A 70 -8.34 11.57 7.27
C PRO A 70 -8.93 12.85 7.83
N VAL A 71 -9.96 12.75 8.68
CA VAL A 71 -10.48 13.91 9.42
C VAL A 71 -9.52 14.22 10.56
N THR A 72 -8.44 14.87 10.17
CA THR A 72 -7.47 15.49 11.06
C THR A 72 -7.63 17.01 10.97
N GLN A 73 -7.15 17.73 11.99
CA GLN A 73 -7.04 19.19 11.93
C GLN A 73 -5.58 19.54 11.65
N PRO A 74 -5.12 19.46 10.39
CA PRO A 74 -3.71 19.61 10.11
C PRO A 74 -3.23 21.01 10.51
N ALA A 75 -2.02 21.09 11.05
CA ALA A 75 -1.42 22.37 11.46
C ALA A 75 -1.27 23.37 10.29
N ARG A 76 -1.37 22.87 9.06
CA ARG A 76 -1.42 23.65 7.81
C ARG A 76 -2.46 23.06 6.87
N ASN A 77 -2.90 23.82 5.87
CA ASN A 77 -3.60 23.24 4.73
C ASN A 77 -2.58 22.59 3.78
N PRO A 78 -2.58 21.26 3.59
CA PRO A 78 -1.60 20.61 2.74
C PRO A 78 -1.77 20.88 1.24
N GLY A 79 -2.89 21.46 0.79
CA GLY A 79 -3.18 21.59 -0.65
C GLY A 79 -3.33 20.23 -1.33
N GLU A 80 -3.32 20.17 -2.66
CA GLU A 80 -3.26 18.91 -3.41
C GLU A 80 -1.83 18.35 -3.35
N LEU A 81 -1.69 17.07 -2.98
CA LEU A 81 -0.37 16.43 -2.93
C LEU A 81 0.10 16.12 -4.36
N PRO A 82 1.39 16.28 -4.68
CA PRO A 82 1.91 15.94 -5.98
C PRO A 82 1.84 14.42 -6.23
N ASN A 83 1.69 14.03 -7.49
CA ASN A 83 1.62 12.61 -7.90
C ASN A 83 2.93 11.83 -7.65
N ARG A 84 4.03 12.54 -7.40
CA ARG A 84 5.36 12.00 -7.17
C ARG A 84 6.06 12.75 -6.03
N LEU A 85 7.11 12.18 -5.44
CA LEU A 85 7.74 12.76 -4.26
C LEU A 85 8.35 14.13 -4.54
N VAL A 86 8.14 15.10 -3.66
CA VAL A 86 8.77 16.41 -3.72
C VAL A 86 9.50 16.65 -2.40
N LEU A 87 10.80 16.97 -2.50
CA LEU A 87 11.64 17.35 -1.37
C LEU A 87 11.74 18.88 -1.34
N THR A 88 11.23 19.50 -0.28
CA THR A 88 11.21 20.96 -0.11
C THR A 88 11.85 21.35 1.22
N GLN A 89 12.85 22.22 1.20
CA GLN A 89 13.41 22.79 2.43
C GLN A 89 12.39 23.71 3.08
N THR A 90 12.18 23.57 4.39
CA THR A 90 11.29 24.46 5.15
C THR A 90 12.02 25.38 6.09
N ASP A 91 12.96 24.85 6.87
CA ASP A 91 13.71 25.65 7.84
C ASP A 91 15.03 24.95 8.17
N GLY A 92 16.15 25.65 7.99
CA GLY A 92 17.48 25.10 8.22
C GLY A 92 17.66 23.70 7.61
N THR A 93 17.94 22.72 8.46
CA THR A 93 18.15 21.30 8.12
C THR A 93 16.84 20.48 8.06
N THR A 94 15.67 21.11 8.17
CA THR A 94 14.36 20.46 8.08
C THR A 94 13.79 20.57 6.67
N TYR A 95 13.44 19.41 6.12
CA TYR A 95 12.87 19.26 4.79
C TYR A 95 11.54 18.52 4.87
N ARG A 96 10.63 18.80 3.94
CA ARG A 96 9.39 18.06 3.76
C ARG A 96 9.51 17.16 2.54
N LEU A 97 9.10 15.91 2.71
CA LEU A 97 9.05 14.90 1.65
C LEU A 97 7.60 14.46 1.46
N GLU A 98 7.01 14.91 0.34
CA GLU A 98 5.56 14.82 0.14
C GLU A 98 5.15 14.28 -1.22
N GLY A 99 3.97 13.68 -1.28
CA GLY A 99 3.36 13.22 -2.53
C GLY A 99 3.39 11.71 -2.72
N GLY A 100 2.90 11.26 -3.87
CA GLY A 100 2.96 9.84 -4.24
C GLY A 100 4.40 9.35 -4.39
N ILE A 101 4.65 8.07 -4.11
CA ILE A 101 5.96 7.44 -4.32
C ILE A 101 5.94 6.79 -5.70
N SER A 102 6.62 7.38 -6.68
CA SER A 102 6.65 6.87 -8.06
C SER A 102 7.94 6.11 -8.36
N ALA A 103 7.90 5.27 -9.41
CA ALA A 103 9.09 4.59 -9.91
C ALA A 103 10.22 5.59 -10.25
N GLY A 104 11.42 5.33 -9.73
CA GLY A 104 12.60 6.17 -9.91
C GLY A 104 12.69 7.36 -8.94
N ASP A 105 11.77 7.46 -7.98
CA ASP A 105 11.88 8.47 -6.92
C ASP A 105 12.98 8.14 -5.91
N ALA A 106 13.37 6.87 -5.74
CA ALA A 106 14.47 6.53 -4.83
C ALA A 106 15.79 7.20 -5.22
N ASP A 107 16.21 7.03 -6.47
CA ASP A 107 17.46 7.62 -6.96
C ASP A 107 17.37 9.14 -6.98
N ARG A 108 16.28 9.68 -7.53
CA ARG A 108 16.10 11.13 -7.65
C ARG A 108 16.09 11.84 -6.29
N ILE A 109 15.38 11.30 -5.30
CA ILE A 109 15.32 11.93 -3.97
C ILE A 109 16.65 11.72 -3.24
N THR A 110 17.32 10.59 -3.41
CA THR A 110 18.68 10.37 -2.88
C THR A 110 19.67 11.42 -3.41
N ASP A 111 19.64 11.71 -4.71
CA ASP A 111 20.45 12.76 -5.31
C ASP A 111 20.14 14.14 -4.72
N MET A 112 18.84 14.45 -4.52
CA MET A 112 18.44 15.71 -3.89
C MET A 112 18.89 15.82 -2.42
N ILE A 113 18.81 14.75 -1.64
CA ILE A 113 19.25 14.71 -0.24
C ILE A 113 20.77 14.92 -0.15
N THR A 114 21.53 14.24 -1.00
CA THR A 114 23.00 14.27 -0.98
C THR A 114 23.57 15.61 -1.47
N GLN A 115 22.88 16.29 -2.38
CA GLN A 115 23.28 17.60 -2.93
C GLN A 115 22.70 18.80 -2.16
N ALA A 116 21.78 18.57 -1.23
CA ALA A 116 21.17 19.64 -0.45
C ALA A 116 22.19 20.31 0.49
N ASP A 117 22.15 21.65 0.52
CA ASP A 117 22.93 22.49 1.43
C ASP A 117 21.99 23.55 2.04
N PRO A 118 21.72 23.51 3.36
CA PRO A 118 22.26 22.55 4.33
C PRO A 118 21.69 21.13 4.14
N ARG A 119 22.46 20.13 4.56
CA ARG A 119 22.04 18.73 4.49
C ARG A 119 20.80 18.49 5.38
N PRO A 120 19.81 17.68 4.94
CA PRO A 120 18.66 17.36 5.77
C PRO A 120 19.07 16.60 7.03
N GLU A 121 18.59 17.03 8.19
CA GLU A 121 18.66 16.28 9.46
C GLU A 121 17.30 15.71 9.83
N THR A 122 16.20 16.34 9.37
CA THR A 122 14.83 15.90 9.63
C THR A 122 13.99 15.94 8.35
N LEU A 123 13.24 14.87 8.09
CA LEU A 123 12.24 14.78 7.04
C LEU A 123 10.83 14.72 7.62
N ILE A 124 10.03 15.75 7.34
CA ILE A 124 8.59 15.74 7.60
C ILE A 124 7.90 14.99 6.46
N LEU A 125 7.14 13.95 6.79
CA LEU A 125 6.55 13.04 5.81
C LEU A 125 5.05 13.25 5.65
N GLN A 126 4.59 13.39 4.41
CA GLN A 126 3.16 13.36 4.09
C GLN A 126 2.92 12.70 2.72
N SER A 127 2.48 11.44 2.73
CA SER A 127 2.39 10.66 1.50
C SER A 127 1.25 9.63 1.53
N PRO A 128 0.49 9.47 0.42
CA PRO A 128 -0.45 8.38 0.26
C PRO A 128 0.23 7.04 -0.05
N GLY A 129 1.56 7.01 -0.19
CA GLY A 129 2.33 5.83 -0.60
C GLY A 129 2.50 5.72 -2.12
N GLY A 130 2.67 4.50 -2.61
CA GLY A 130 3.01 4.22 -4.01
C GLY A 130 3.97 3.03 -4.13
N SER A 131 5.06 3.20 -4.90
CA SER A 131 6.08 2.19 -5.12
C SER A 131 6.76 1.77 -3.81
N VAL A 132 6.57 0.50 -3.42
CA VAL A 132 7.26 -0.09 -2.27
C VAL A 132 8.75 -0.20 -2.52
N ALA A 133 9.15 -0.62 -3.73
CA ALA A 133 10.57 -0.76 -4.07
C ALA A 133 11.32 0.57 -3.88
N ASP A 134 10.76 1.68 -4.36
CA ASP A 134 11.35 3.01 -4.17
C ASP A 134 11.33 3.44 -2.71
N ALA A 135 10.26 3.14 -1.96
CA ALA A 135 10.18 3.46 -0.54
C ALA A 135 11.25 2.74 0.28
N LEU A 136 11.49 1.45 0.02
CA LEU A 136 12.52 0.66 0.71
C LEU A 136 13.93 1.11 0.32
N ALA A 137 14.18 1.39 -0.96
CA ALA A 137 15.47 1.87 -1.43
C ALA A 137 15.80 3.25 -0.84
N LEU A 138 14.89 4.21 -0.98
CA LEU A 138 15.04 5.56 -0.41
C LEU A 138 15.16 5.52 1.11
N GLY A 139 14.38 4.66 1.77
CA GLY A 139 14.45 4.48 3.22
C GLY A 139 15.83 4.02 3.71
N ARG A 140 16.50 3.13 2.97
CA ARG A 140 17.90 2.76 3.29
C ARG A 140 18.85 3.95 3.20
N THR A 141 18.68 4.82 2.19
CA THR A 141 19.42 6.09 2.11
C THR A 141 19.15 6.98 3.33
N ILE A 142 17.86 7.23 3.66
CA ILE A 142 17.45 8.05 4.81
C ILE A 142 18.14 7.56 6.09
N ARG A 143 18.10 6.24 6.34
CA ARG A 143 18.76 5.60 7.48
C ARG A 143 20.27 5.81 7.47
N SER A 144 20.92 5.56 6.33
CA SER A 144 22.39 5.68 6.22
C SER A 144 22.89 7.11 6.38
N GLU A 145 22.06 8.10 6.01
CA GLU A 145 22.39 9.52 6.12
C GLU A 145 22.08 10.09 7.51
N GLY A 146 21.58 9.26 8.43
CA GLY A 146 21.36 9.64 9.82
C GLY A 146 20.10 10.50 10.05
N ILE A 147 19.21 10.57 9.06
CA ILE A 147 18.09 11.52 9.03
C ILE A 147 16.96 11.05 9.94
N ALA A 148 16.40 11.97 10.74
CA ALA A 148 15.19 11.75 11.53
C ALA A 148 13.94 11.88 10.65
N THR A 149 12.85 11.21 11.03
CA THR A 149 11.56 11.36 10.37
C THR A 149 10.51 11.90 11.33
N GLN A 150 9.65 12.76 10.80
CA GLN A 150 8.61 13.44 11.56
C GLN A 150 7.28 13.40 10.80
N MET A 151 6.18 13.31 11.54
CA MET A 151 4.84 13.57 11.02
C MET A 151 4.18 14.62 11.90
N LEU A 152 3.79 15.74 11.30
CA LEU A 152 3.14 16.83 12.04
C LEU A 152 1.66 16.55 12.23
N ARG A 153 1.05 17.31 13.16
CA ARG A 153 -0.40 17.29 13.40
C ARG A 153 -1.19 17.24 12.10
N GLY A 154 -2.00 16.20 11.98
CA GLY A 154 -2.93 15.96 10.89
C GLY A 154 -2.33 15.58 9.55
N GLU A 155 -1.02 15.35 9.47
CA GLU A 155 -0.39 14.73 8.31
C GLU A 155 -0.64 13.21 8.30
N PHE A 156 -0.43 12.58 7.16
CA PHE A 156 -0.67 11.15 6.99
C PHE A 156 0.43 10.47 6.19
N CYS A 157 0.63 9.20 6.51
CA CYS A 157 1.64 8.34 5.90
C CYS A 157 1.02 6.96 5.68
N TYR A 158 0.57 6.70 4.46
CA TYR A 158 -0.18 5.50 4.10
C TYR A 158 0.56 4.59 3.13
N SER A 159 0.17 3.31 3.12
CA SER A 159 0.62 2.30 2.17
C SER A 159 2.14 2.09 2.24
N ALA A 160 2.90 2.52 1.22
CA ALA A 160 4.36 2.44 1.19
C ALA A 160 5.08 3.53 2.02
N CYS A 161 4.41 4.64 2.37
CA CYS A 161 5.02 5.72 3.16
C CYS A 161 5.57 5.26 4.53
N PRO A 162 4.87 4.40 5.31
CA PRO A 162 5.38 3.86 6.57
C PRO A 162 6.79 3.28 6.50
N TYR A 163 7.26 2.82 5.33
CA TYR A 163 8.65 2.38 5.16
C TYR A 163 9.64 3.54 5.20
N LEU A 164 9.31 4.68 4.61
CA LEU A 164 10.11 5.92 4.74
C LEU A 164 10.08 6.41 6.19
N LEU A 165 8.93 6.39 6.84
CA LEU A 165 8.79 6.74 8.26
C LEU A 165 9.71 5.87 9.13
N ALA A 166 9.66 4.55 8.96
CA ALA A 166 10.48 3.58 9.69
C ALA A 166 11.99 3.87 9.58
N ALA A 167 12.45 4.42 8.44
CA ALA A 167 13.85 4.68 8.17
C ALA A 167 14.51 5.72 9.09
N GLY A 168 13.72 6.57 9.77
CA GLY A 168 14.24 7.64 10.61
C GLY A 168 15.12 7.13 11.76
N THR A 169 16.26 7.80 12.00
CA THR A 169 17.10 7.58 13.19
C THR A 169 16.32 7.77 14.48
N THR A 170 15.48 8.79 14.49
CA THR A 170 14.38 8.99 15.43
C THR A 170 13.10 9.21 14.63
N ARG A 171 11.97 8.94 15.27
CA ARG A 171 10.63 8.96 14.67
C ARG A 171 9.70 9.71 15.60
N ASP A 172 9.31 10.91 15.18
CA ASP A 172 8.36 11.76 15.89
C ASP A 172 7.03 11.75 15.14
N ILE A 173 5.94 11.34 15.81
CA ILE A 173 4.62 11.21 15.21
C ILE A 173 3.66 11.97 16.11
N ASP A 174 3.14 13.10 15.63
CA ASP A 174 2.12 13.84 16.35
C ASP A 174 0.89 12.96 16.60
N ALA A 175 0.24 13.10 17.76
CA ALA A 175 -0.90 12.28 18.15
C ALA A 175 -2.09 12.37 17.18
N ASP A 176 -2.22 13.48 16.45
CA ASP A 176 -3.26 13.68 15.44
C ASP A 176 -2.79 13.30 14.02
N ALA A 177 -1.57 12.78 13.85
CA ALA A 177 -1.08 12.27 12.58
C ALA A 177 -1.55 10.82 12.36
N SER A 178 -1.66 10.40 11.10
CA SER A 178 -2.25 9.10 10.76
C SER A 178 -1.30 8.21 9.97
N VAL A 179 -1.00 7.04 10.51
CA VAL A 179 -0.19 6.00 9.86
C VAL A 179 -1.10 4.84 9.50
N GLY A 180 -0.96 4.31 8.30
CA GLY A 180 -1.81 3.22 7.85
C GLY A 180 -1.14 2.29 6.87
N VAL A 181 -1.53 1.03 6.95
CA VAL A 181 -0.94 -0.08 6.19
C VAL A 181 -2.02 -0.90 5.48
N HIS A 182 -1.67 -1.47 4.32
CA HIS A 182 -2.51 -2.43 3.62
C HIS A 182 -1.64 -3.37 2.78
N GLN A 183 -2.22 -4.33 2.09
CA GLN A 183 -1.45 -5.26 1.28
C GLN A 183 -0.72 -4.54 0.15
N HIS A 184 0.54 -4.90 -0.05
CA HIS A 184 1.36 -4.36 -1.13
C HIS A 184 1.37 -5.36 -2.29
N TYR A 185 1.08 -4.87 -3.50
CA TYR A 185 1.21 -5.68 -4.71
C TYR A 185 2.54 -5.36 -5.38
N PHE A 186 3.47 -6.32 -5.40
CA PHE A 186 4.73 -6.20 -6.13
C PHE A 186 4.48 -6.62 -7.58
N GLY A 187 4.58 -5.67 -8.51
CA GLY A 187 4.66 -5.95 -9.94
C GLY A 187 3.36 -5.80 -10.73
N GLU A 188 3.36 -4.84 -11.67
CA GLU A 188 2.35 -4.67 -12.72
C GLU A 188 2.55 -5.63 -13.91
N ASN A 189 2.99 -6.87 -13.69
CA ASN A 189 3.06 -7.84 -14.79
C ASN A 189 1.87 -8.80 -14.73
N THR A 190 0.70 -8.28 -15.11
CA THR A 190 -0.55 -9.03 -15.33
C THR A 190 -0.43 -10.15 -16.38
N PHE A 191 0.75 -10.29 -17.02
CA PHE A 191 1.05 -11.31 -18.03
C PHE A 191 1.84 -12.52 -17.51
N LEU A 192 2.28 -12.53 -16.25
CA LEU A 192 3.04 -13.65 -15.70
C LEU A 192 2.12 -14.79 -15.22
N PRO A 193 2.48 -16.07 -15.43
CA PRO A 193 1.74 -17.19 -14.84
C PRO A 193 1.63 -17.02 -13.32
N ALA A 194 0.44 -17.34 -12.78
CA ALA A 194 0.13 -17.12 -11.35
C ALA A 194 1.17 -17.69 -10.37
N ALA A 195 1.89 -18.77 -10.73
CA ALA A 195 2.95 -19.33 -9.91
C ALA A 195 4.15 -18.37 -9.72
N PHE A 196 4.54 -17.62 -10.75
CA PHE A 196 5.61 -16.63 -10.67
C PHE A 196 5.17 -15.40 -9.87
N ALA A 197 3.90 -14.99 -10.03
CA ALA A 197 3.32 -13.93 -9.21
C ALA A 197 3.34 -14.27 -7.71
N VAL A 198 3.10 -15.54 -7.34
CA VAL A 198 3.15 -15.98 -5.93
C VAL A 198 4.57 -16.01 -5.36
N GLU A 199 5.57 -16.45 -6.13
CA GLU A 199 6.98 -16.43 -5.68
C GLU A 199 7.47 -14.99 -5.46
N ASP A 200 7.15 -14.08 -6.38
CA ASP A 200 7.53 -12.67 -6.29
C ASP A 200 6.84 -11.99 -5.08
N ILE A 201 5.59 -12.34 -4.80
CA ILE A 201 4.88 -11.88 -3.60
C ILE A 201 5.61 -12.33 -2.33
N GLN A 202 5.96 -13.62 -2.21
CA GLN A 202 6.62 -14.15 -1.01
C GLN A 202 7.99 -13.51 -0.77
N ARG A 203 8.76 -13.33 -1.84
CA ARG A 203 10.06 -12.65 -1.79
C ARG A 203 9.90 -11.19 -1.36
N GLY A 204 8.94 -10.47 -1.96
CA GLY A 204 8.65 -9.08 -1.58
C GLY A 204 8.22 -8.94 -0.13
N GLN A 205 7.41 -9.87 0.40
CA GLN A 205 7.06 -9.85 1.83
C GLN A 205 8.28 -10.09 2.73
N ALA A 206 9.15 -11.04 2.38
CA ALA A 206 10.37 -11.30 3.14
C ALA A 206 11.31 -10.09 3.14
N GLU A 207 11.42 -9.39 2.01
CA GLU A 207 12.20 -8.15 1.92
C GLU A 207 11.64 -7.07 2.86
N VAL A 208 10.32 -6.86 2.86
CA VAL A 208 9.66 -5.91 3.75
C VAL A 208 9.87 -6.27 5.22
N MET A 209 9.69 -7.54 5.59
CA MET A 209 9.92 -7.99 6.97
C MET A 209 11.36 -7.73 7.41
N THR A 210 12.32 -8.01 6.54
CA THR A 210 13.75 -7.77 6.78
C THR A 210 14.01 -6.28 6.96
N TYR A 211 13.49 -5.45 6.05
CA TYR A 211 13.60 -4.00 6.12
C TYR A 211 13.01 -3.43 7.42
N LEU A 212 11.79 -3.83 7.80
CA LEU A 212 11.16 -3.38 9.04
C LEU A 212 12.01 -3.72 10.26
N ASN A 213 12.56 -4.94 10.30
CA ASN A 213 13.46 -5.37 11.36
C ASN A 213 14.77 -4.57 11.38
N GLU A 214 15.39 -4.32 10.23
CA GLU A 214 16.57 -3.45 10.09
C GLU A 214 16.30 -2.02 10.58
N MET A 215 15.09 -1.52 10.37
CA MET A 215 14.65 -0.19 10.82
C MET A 215 14.17 -0.17 12.28
N GLY A 216 14.20 -1.30 12.99
CA GLY A 216 13.80 -1.42 14.39
C GLY A 216 12.28 -1.43 14.62
N ILE A 217 11.49 -1.65 13.57
CA ILE A 217 10.03 -1.87 13.65
C ILE A 217 9.76 -3.34 13.89
N ASP A 218 8.76 -3.68 14.71
CA ASP A 218 8.30 -5.07 14.83
C ASP A 218 7.59 -5.52 13.53
N PRO A 219 8.10 -6.54 12.82
CA PRO A 219 7.49 -7.04 11.59
C PRO A 219 6.05 -7.56 11.77
N LEU A 220 5.58 -7.81 13.00
CA LEU A 220 4.19 -8.19 13.26
C LEU A 220 3.15 -7.15 12.81
N VAL A 221 3.55 -5.89 12.59
CA VAL A 221 2.66 -4.89 11.94
C VAL A 221 2.15 -5.37 10.58
N MET A 222 2.91 -6.24 9.90
CA MET A 222 2.49 -6.82 8.62
C MET A 222 1.23 -7.68 8.71
N GLN A 223 0.83 -8.15 9.89
CA GLN A 223 -0.46 -8.83 10.05
C GLN A 223 -1.63 -7.91 9.62
N HIS A 224 -1.56 -6.63 9.99
CA HIS A 224 -2.56 -5.63 9.62
C HIS A 224 -2.48 -5.31 8.13
N ALA A 225 -1.26 -5.14 7.61
CA ALA A 225 -1.04 -4.88 6.19
C ALA A 225 -1.61 -6.00 5.33
N LEU A 226 -1.16 -7.24 5.56
CA LEU A 226 -1.51 -8.42 4.75
C LEU A 226 -2.99 -8.82 4.86
N SER A 227 -3.63 -8.53 5.99
CA SER A 227 -5.06 -8.84 6.15
C SER A 227 -5.99 -7.75 5.59
N THR A 228 -5.44 -6.63 5.12
CA THR A 228 -6.22 -5.49 4.63
C THR A 228 -6.21 -5.41 3.09
N PRO A 229 -7.38 -5.42 2.44
CA PRO A 229 -7.55 -5.23 0.98
C PRO A 229 -6.83 -3.99 0.43
N PRO A 230 -6.41 -3.96 -0.85
CA PRO A 230 -5.69 -2.82 -1.41
C PRO A 230 -6.59 -1.59 -1.65
N ASP A 231 -7.90 -1.78 -1.69
CA ASP A 231 -8.92 -0.73 -1.70
C ASP A 231 -9.32 -0.28 -0.29
N GLN A 232 -8.64 -0.80 0.74
CA GLN A 232 -8.80 -0.42 2.13
C GLN A 232 -7.44 -0.07 2.76
N ILE A 233 -7.49 0.58 3.92
CA ILE A 233 -6.32 0.93 4.72
C ILE A 233 -6.62 0.62 6.17
N TYR A 234 -5.68 -0.02 6.86
CA TYR A 234 -5.75 -0.22 8.31
C TYR A 234 -5.00 0.91 8.98
N VAL A 235 -5.72 1.79 9.67
CA VAL A 235 -5.11 2.90 10.41
C VAL A 235 -4.64 2.40 11.77
N LEU A 236 -3.35 2.59 12.05
CA LEU A 236 -2.75 2.19 13.33
C LEU A 236 -3.21 3.12 14.44
N LEU A 237 -3.58 2.55 15.57
CA LEU A 237 -3.85 3.31 16.80
C LEU A 237 -2.55 3.74 17.48
N PRO A 238 -2.57 4.76 18.35
CA PRO A 238 -1.39 5.17 19.13
C PRO A 238 -0.73 3.99 19.87
N GLU A 239 -1.51 3.12 20.51
CA GLU A 239 -0.99 1.96 21.23
C GLU A 239 -0.37 0.91 20.30
N GLU A 240 -0.78 0.88 19.02
CA GLU A 240 -0.19 0.03 18.00
C GLU A 240 1.11 0.63 17.43
N LEU A 241 1.18 1.95 17.29
CA LEU A 241 2.42 2.64 16.93
C LEU A 241 3.51 2.36 17.96
N GLU A 242 3.19 2.43 19.25
CA GLU A 242 4.11 2.04 20.33
C GLU A 242 4.44 0.55 20.29
N ARG A 243 3.41 -0.32 20.22
CA ARG A 243 3.60 -1.78 20.20
C ARG A 243 4.52 -2.23 19.07
N TYR A 244 4.36 -1.66 17.89
CA TYR A 244 5.17 -1.97 16.72
C TYR A 244 6.46 -1.15 16.63
N ARG A 245 6.74 -0.32 17.64
CA ARG A 245 7.95 0.48 17.79
C ARG A 245 8.12 1.53 16.69
N PHE A 246 7.05 2.12 16.19
CA PHE A 246 7.09 3.31 15.32
C PHE A 246 7.53 4.55 16.09
N THR A 247 7.05 4.72 17.32
CA THR A 247 7.51 5.75 18.26
C THR A 247 8.50 5.15 19.27
N ALA A 248 9.38 5.98 19.83
CA ALA A 248 10.14 5.57 21.00
C ALA A 248 9.17 5.42 22.20
N PRO A 249 9.40 4.47 23.12
CA PRO A 249 8.61 4.40 24.35
C PRO A 249 8.78 5.71 25.14
N ASP A 250 7.66 6.28 25.59
CA ASP A 250 7.68 7.40 26.53
C ASP A 250 8.45 6.97 27.80
N ASN A 251 9.51 7.72 28.14
CA ASN A 251 10.25 7.54 29.39
C ASN A 251 9.57 8.26 30.55
#